data_AF-A0A7V8YFQ1-F1
#
_entry.id   AF-A0A7V8YFQ1-F1
#
_cell.length_a   1.000
_cell.length_b   1.000
_cell.length_c   1.000
_cell.angle_alpha   90.00
_cell.angle_beta   90.00
_cell.angle_gamma   90.00
#
_symmetry.space_group_name_H-M   'P 1'
#
loop_
_entity.id
_entity.type
_entity.pdbx_description
1 polymer ?
#
loop_
_entity_poly.entity_id
_entity_poly.type
_entity_poly.pdbx_seq_one_letter_code
_entity_poly.pdbx_strand_id
1 'polypeptide(L)'
;SVDQCPGYDDATDTDADGVPNGCDDCSGDLVDGDADGVADACDPCPLDNPDDSDADTVCDSSDACPGADDAVDGDLDTVPDACDVCPLDNPDDSDADGVCNSVDQCVGFDDAIDTDADGIPNGCDICAGGDTDGDGVQDECDACPDDNPDDTDLDAVCDSDDECPGFDDGVDTDGDGLPDGCDAIASGWIVDCGGGGDFVTIQTAIDASISGDSIAVQPCEYHERIDFRAKVLNIYGTGGSGLTVIDGDSVDTVVRVVSGESLGTRLAGFTIRGGDAGGPASAIEVDHSSLHLEDIVLSDNDYGSAVLDAYDSYVTADGLTIENNDVGSSGAGINSHSGALTLHDANVDCSGGEYAVYQHNSANVDGSTFTCVGGYGWWSHHSDIRMRRSSFVGTLGGLHAEEEVDSDPVQKILLSNIYAEGEIGLDVRWFNLQLDNAVVSGSIAGLNVEGLNVVSEVTNTIFYESGCGIQGDGAVLDVQYSDGWGNTTDLCNVVATLTYSADPQFVGYPDDLTLGAGSALIDAGDPNEEDPDGSRSDVGAYGGADGAW
;
A
#
# COMPACT_ATOMS: atom_id res chain seq x y z
N SER A 1 39.25 -1.83 -114.00
CA SER A 1 38.26 -2.23 -112.98
C SER A 1 38.19 -1.13 -111.95
N VAL A 2 37.02 -0.87 -111.38
CA VAL A 2 36.89 -0.08 -110.15
C VAL A 2 37.30 -1.03 -109.01
N ASP A 3 38.16 -0.55 -108.11
CA ASP A 3 38.61 -1.30 -106.94
C ASP A 3 37.44 -1.36 -105.92
N GLN A 4 36.82 -2.52 -105.73
CA GLN A 4 35.69 -2.75 -104.82
C GLN A 4 36.16 -2.88 -103.36
N CYS A 5 37.40 -3.32 -103.14
CA CYS A 5 37.94 -3.65 -101.83
C CYS A 5 39.35 -3.06 -101.64
N PRO A 6 39.45 -1.75 -101.34
CA PRO A 6 40.73 -1.05 -101.37
C PRO A 6 41.79 -1.66 -100.45
N GLY A 7 42.87 -2.16 -101.06
CA GLY A 7 44.00 -2.76 -100.35
C GLY A 7 44.00 -4.30 -100.32
N TYR A 8 42.95 -4.93 -100.84
CA TYR A 8 42.85 -6.38 -101.04
C TYR A 8 42.66 -6.70 -102.52
N ASP A 9 42.69 -7.99 -102.86
CA ASP A 9 42.54 -8.44 -104.25
C ASP A 9 41.06 -8.72 -104.56
N ASP A 10 40.43 -7.80 -105.28
CA ASP A 10 39.02 -7.88 -105.73
C ASP A 10 38.69 -9.11 -106.58
N ALA A 11 39.70 -9.77 -107.16
CA ALA A 11 39.45 -10.96 -107.97
C ALA A 11 39.28 -12.23 -107.13
N THR A 12 39.56 -12.14 -105.82
CA THR A 12 39.38 -13.23 -104.86
C THR A 12 38.09 -13.02 -104.10
N ASP A 13 37.09 -13.78 -104.51
CA ASP A 13 35.78 -13.93 -103.91
C ASP A 13 35.57 -15.45 -103.83
N THR A 14 35.72 -16.01 -102.62
CA THR A 14 35.92 -17.45 -102.40
C THR A 14 34.60 -18.19 -102.38
N ASP A 15 33.57 -17.58 -101.83
CA ASP A 15 32.20 -18.09 -101.83
C ASP A 15 31.43 -17.64 -103.09
N ALA A 16 31.92 -16.65 -103.82
CA ALA A 16 31.33 -16.13 -105.04
C ALA A 16 29.96 -15.45 -104.83
N ASP A 17 29.74 -14.86 -103.65
CA ASP A 17 28.52 -14.12 -103.32
C ASP A 17 28.47 -12.72 -103.98
N GLY A 18 29.60 -12.26 -104.54
CA GLY A 18 29.77 -10.98 -105.21
C GLY A 18 30.44 -9.89 -104.38
N VAL A 19 30.86 -10.18 -103.14
CA VAL A 19 31.66 -9.33 -102.27
C VAL A 19 33.10 -9.89 -102.19
N PRO A 20 34.14 -9.12 -102.56
CA PRO A 20 35.51 -9.65 -102.48
C PRO A 20 35.94 -9.95 -101.04
N ASN A 21 36.64 -11.07 -100.84
CA ASN A 21 37.07 -11.59 -99.53
C ASN A 21 37.66 -10.55 -98.56
N GLY A 22 38.37 -9.54 -99.08
CA GLY A 22 39.09 -8.58 -98.24
C GLY A 22 38.19 -7.62 -97.44
N CYS A 23 36.90 -7.56 -97.77
CA CYS A 23 35.89 -6.72 -97.14
C CYS A 23 34.54 -7.45 -97.08
N ASP A 24 34.61 -8.77 -97.15
CA ASP A 24 33.53 -9.67 -96.85
C ASP A 24 33.80 -10.24 -95.44
N ASP A 25 32.97 -9.82 -94.48
CA ASP A 25 33.06 -10.23 -93.09
C ASP A 25 32.74 -11.73 -92.92
N CYS A 26 32.11 -12.36 -93.93
CA CYS A 26 31.74 -13.77 -93.97
C CYS A 26 32.59 -14.58 -94.99
N SER A 27 33.72 -14.01 -95.44
CA SER A 27 34.52 -14.52 -96.57
C SER A 27 34.82 -16.01 -96.54
N GLY A 28 34.11 -16.75 -97.39
CA GLY A 28 34.29 -18.16 -97.67
C GLY A 28 33.22 -19.09 -97.09
N ASP A 29 32.15 -18.58 -96.48
CA ASP A 29 31.04 -19.41 -95.99
C ASP A 29 29.77 -19.28 -96.84
N LEU A 30 29.36 -20.38 -97.47
CA LEU A 30 28.09 -20.52 -98.22
C LEU A 30 27.10 -21.40 -97.48
N VAL A 31 27.46 -21.85 -96.28
CA VAL A 31 26.56 -22.65 -95.46
C VAL A 31 25.60 -21.66 -94.80
N ASP A 32 24.33 -21.90 -95.09
CA ASP A 32 23.17 -21.25 -94.51
C ASP A 32 22.34 -22.43 -94.00
N GLY A 33 22.53 -22.73 -92.71
CA GLY A 33 22.17 -23.96 -92.04
C GLY A 33 20.66 -24.13 -91.88
N ASP A 34 19.94 -23.02 -91.77
CA ASP A 34 18.49 -22.95 -91.56
C ASP A 34 17.71 -22.32 -92.73
N ALA A 35 18.41 -21.81 -93.74
CA ALA A 35 17.87 -21.20 -94.94
C ALA A 35 17.08 -19.89 -94.69
N ASP A 36 17.47 -19.08 -93.71
CA ASP A 36 16.92 -17.75 -93.46
C ASP A 36 17.41 -16.69 -94.47
N GLY A 37 18.54 -16.96 -95.13
CA GLY A 37 19.18 -16.11 -96.13
C GLY A 37 20.40 -15.33 -95.63
N VAL A 38 20.86 -15.55 -94.40
CA VAL A 38 22.13 -15.11 -93.82
C VAL A 38 23.08 -16.31 -93.76
N ALA A 39 24.37 -16.10 -94.01
CA ALA A 39 25.34 -17.21 -93.92
C ALA A 39 25.73 -17.47 -92.46
N ASP A 40 25.94 -18.74 -92.08
CA ASP A 40 26.19 -19.20 -90.70
C ASP A 40 27.28 -18.39 -89.97
N ALA A 41 28.32 -17.94 -90.69
CA ALA A 41 29.42 -17.18 -90.11
C ALA A 41 29.03 -15.79 -89.58
N CYS A 42 27.90 -15.26 -90.05
CA CYS A 42 27.40 -13.91 -89.80
C CYS A 42 25.97 -13.88 -89.26
N ASP A 43 25.39 -15.06 -89.10
CA ASP A 43 24.09 -15.29 -88.51
C ASP A 43 24.24 -15.38 -86.97
N PRO A 44 23.49 -14.60 -86.17
CA PRO A 44 23.47 -14.74 -84.72
C PRO A 44 22.98 -16.12 -84.26
N CYS A 45 22.14 -16.77 -85.07
CA CYS A 45 21.46 -18.03 -84.81
C CYS A 45 21.55 -18.99 -86.01
N PRO A 46 22.75 -19.49 -86.38
CA PRO A 46 23.05 -20.17 -87.66
C PRO A 46 22.27 -21.44 -88.03
N LEU A 47 21.35 -21.89 -87.18
CA LEU A 47 20.60 -23.13 -87.31
C LEU A 47 19.12 -22.94 -86.98
N ASP A 48 18.64 -21.70 -86.91
CA ASP A 48 17.32 -21.34 -86.46
C ASP A 48 16.73 -20.14 -87.20
N ASN A 49 15.65 -20.34 -87.95
CA ASN A 49 14.93 -19.30 -88.68
C ASN A 49 13.56 -19.06 -88.02
N PRO A 50 13.29 -17.86 -87.46
CA PRO A 50 13.80 -16.54 -87.86
C PRO A 50 14.82 -15.89 -86.89
N ASP A 51 15.78 -16.66 -86.40
CA ASP A 51 16.80 -16.25 -85.42
C ASP A 51 16.22 -16.02 -84.03
N ASP A 52 15.99 -14.75 -83.69
CA ASP A 52 15.63 -14.23 -82.37
C ASP A 52 14.46 -13.26 -82.57
N SER A 53 13.25 -13.77 -82.30
CA SER A 53 11.99 -13.11 -82.62
C SER A 53 11.69 -11.90 -81.74
N ASP A 54 12.17 -11.88 -80.49
CA ASP A 54 11.95 -10.79 -79.54
C ASP A 54 13.17 -9.90 -79.28
N ALA A 55 14.28 -10.23 -79.93
CA ALA A 55 15.54 -9.49 -79.97
C ALA A 55 16.26 -9.44 -78.62
N ASP A 56 16.15 -10.49 -77.81
CA ASP A 56 16.77 -10.60 -76.49
C ASP A 56 18.18 -11.22 -76.50
N THR A 57 18.68 -11.56 -77.69
CA THR A 57 19.97 -12.19 -78.00
C THR A 57 20.04 -13.71 -77.81
N VAL A 58 18.91 -14.37 -77.53
CA VAL A 58 18.75 -15.83 -77.51
C VAL A 58 17.96 -16.27 -78.74
N CYS A 59 18.40 -17.35 -79.39
CA CYS A 59 17.70 -17.88 -80.57
C CYS A 59 16.38 -18.54 -80.17
N ASP A 60 15.32 -18.38 -80.94
CA ASP A 60 13.95 -18.92 -80.71
C ASP A 60 13.93 -20.43 -80.35
N SER A 61 14.87 -21.20 -80.88
CA SER A 61 15.04 -22.64 -80.64
C SER A 61 15.62 -22.98 -79.27
N SER A 62 16.24 -22.00 -78.61
CA SER A 62 16.82 -22.07 -77.27
C SER A 62 16.15 -21.11 -76.28
N ASP A 63 15.20 -20.31 -76.75
CA ASP A 63 14.39 -19.35 -76.01
C ASP A 63 13.49 -20.08 -74.99
N ALA A 64 13.66 -19.71 -73.72
CA ALA A 64 12.92 -20.26 -72.60
C ALA A 64 11.57 -19.55 -72.39
N CYS A 65 11.49 -18.25 -72.68
CA CYS A 65 10.31 -17.42 -72.53
C CYS A 65 9.89 -16.68 -73.82
N PRO A 66 9.25 -17.36 -74.79
CA PRO A 66 8.99 -16.77 -76.11
C PRO A 66 8.25 -15.44 -76.10
N GLY A 67 8.87 -14.40 -76.66
CA GLY A 67 8.33 -13.05 -76.74
C GLY A 67 8.81 -12.09 -75.65
N ALA A 68 9.82 -12.48 -74.86
CA ALA A 68 10.38 -11.71 -73.74
C ALA A 68 11.86 -12.04 -73.50
N ASP A 69 12.53 -11.21 -72.70
CA ASP A 69 13.98 -11.28 -72.48
C ASP A 69 14.39 -12.38 -71.49
N ASP A 70 15.07 -13.42 -71.98
CA ASP A 70 15.60 -14.57 -71.24
C ASP A 70 16.74 -14.20 -70.28
N ALA A 71 17.36 -13.02 -70.44
CA ALA A 71 18.49 -12.62 -69.60
C ALA A 71 18.05 -11.98 -68.27
N VAL A 72 16.75 -11.70 -68.10
CA VAL A 72 16.19 -11.13 -66.88
C VAL A 72 15.66 -12.25 -66.00
N ASP A 73 16.42 -12.55 -64.96
CA ASP A 73 16.11 -13.55 -63.93
C ASP A 73 16.40 -12.90 -62.56
N GLY A 74 15.32 -12.48 -61.90
CA GLY A 74 15.32 -11.60 -60.73
C GLY A 74 15.73 -12.32 -59.45
N ASP A 75 15.47 -13.61 -59.36
CA ASP A 75 15.72 -14.45 -58.19
C ASP A 75 16.75 -15.55 -58.40
N LEU A 76 17.24 -15.67 -59.64
CA LEU A 76 18.30 -16.57 -60.07
C LEU A 76 17.89 -18.05 -60.01
N ASP A 77 16.63 -18.36 -60.29
CA ASP A 77 16.08 -19.71 -60.34
C ASP A 77 16.28 -20.43 -61.68
N THR A 78 16.78 -19.72 -62.69
CA THR A 78 17.01 -20.14 -64.09
C THR A 78 15.79 -20.09 -65.01
N VAL A 79 14.63 -19.67 -64.51
CA VAL A 79 13.45 -19.33 -65.30
C VAL A 79 13.41 -17.80 -65.46
N PRO A 80 13.37 -17.27 -66.69
CA PRO A 80 13.31 -15.82 -66.85
C PRO A 80 12.00 -15.21 -66.33
N ASP A 81 12.07 -13.99 -65.77
CA ASP A 81 10.99 -13.27 -65.08
C ASP A 81 9.67 -13.22 -65.86
N ALA A 82 9.75 -13.22 -67.18
CA ALA A 82 8.59 -13.05 -68.04
C ALA A 82 7.71 -14.31 -68.15
N CYS A 83 8.29 -15.49 -67.94
CA CYS A 83 7.55 -16.76 -67.91
C CYS A 83 7.65 -17.51 -66.58
N ASP A 84 8.33 -16.91 -65.61
CA ASP A 84 8.26 -17.31 -64.21
C ASP A 84 6.91 -16.91 -63.57
N VAL A 85 6.35 -17.86 -62.80
CA VAL A 85 5.14 -17.66 -62.00
C VAL A 85 5.43 -16.73 -60.81
N CYS A 86 6.67 -16.76 -60.31
CA CYS A 86 7.15 -16.03 -59.16
C CYS A 86 8.50 -15.34 -59.41
N PRO A 87 8.55 -14.31 -60.27
CA PRO A 87 9.78 -13.70 -60.84
C PRO A 87 10.85 -13.15 -59.87
N LEU A 88 10.60 -13.22 -58.56
CA LEU A 88 11.43 -12.65 -57.52
C LEU A 88 11.63 -13.61 -56.33
N ASP A 89 11.29 -14.89 -56.50
CA ASP A 89 11.23 -15.86 -55.43
C ASP A 89 11.61 -17.28 -55.83
N ASN A 90 12.82 -17.70 -55.42
CA ASN A 90 13.32 -19.06 -55.63
C ASN A 90 13.38 -19.83 -54.30
N PRO A 91 12.67 -20.97 -54.15
CA PRO A 91 11.83 -21.62 -55.16
C PRO A 91 10.42 -21.00 -55.25
N ASP A 92 9.84 -20.97 -56.46
CA ASP A 92 8.61 -20.28 -56.85
C ASP A 92 7.41 -20.55 -55.92
N ASP A 93 6.69 -21.64 -56.19
CA ASP A 93 5.46 -22.06 -55.54
C ASP A 93 5.59 -23.57 -55.33
N SER A 94 5.96 -23.96 -54.10
CA SER A 94 6.39 -25.33 -53.80
C SER A 94 5.24 -26.32 -53.69
N ASP A 95 4.01 -25.87 -53.44
CA ASP A 95 2.83 -26.72 -53.36
C ASP A 95 1.84 -26.53 -54.52
N ALA A 96 2.13 -25.59 -55.42
CA ALA A 96 1.38 -25.27 -56.62
C ALA A 96 -0.03 -24.72 -56.33
N ASP A 97 -0.20 -23.96 -55.26
CA ASP A 97 -1.47 -23.33 -54.88
C ASP A 97 -1.73 -21.98 -55.56
N GLY A 98 -0.71 -21.44 -56.24
CA GLY A 98 -0.75 -20.17 -56.96
C GLY A 98 -0.23 -18.98 -56.16
N VAL A 99 0.38 -19.20 -54.99
CA VAL A 99 1.05 -18.21 -54.16
C VAL A 99 2.55 -18.50 -54.12
N CYS A 100 3.37 -17.47 -54.35
CA CYS A 100 4.82 -17.64 -54.27
C CYS A 100 5.25 -17.87 -52.82
N ASN A 101 6.16 -18.81 -52.57
CA ASN A 101 6.64 -19.23 -51.26
C ASN A 101 7.03 -18.08 -50.29
N SER A 102 7.55 -16.97 -50.82
CA SER A 102 7.95 -15.76 -50.09
C SER A 102 6.78 -14.98 -49.50
N VAL A 103 5.57 -15.19 -50.04
CA VAL A 103 4.31 -14.58 -49.61
C VAL A 103 3.23 -15.61 -49.28
N ASP A 104 3.56 -16.89 -49.41
CA ASP A 104 2.77 -18.06 -49.01
C ASP A 104 2.65 -18.11 -47.48
N GLN A 105 1.40 -18.19 -47.01
CA GLN A 105 1.09 -18.19 -45.59
C GLN A 105 1.39 -19.56 -44.95
N CYS A 106 1.39 -20.62 -45.75
CA CYS A 106 1.59 -22.00 -45.33
C CYS A 106 2.46 -22.83 -46.29
N VAL A 107 3.71 -22.41 -46.46
CA VAL A 107 4.70 -23.05 -47.34
C VAL A 107 4.63 -24.59 -47.36
N GLY A 108 4.19 -25.14 -48.50
CA GLY A 108 4.05 -26.58 -48.73
C GLY A 108 2.62 -27.12 -48.63
N PHE A 109 1.64 -26.26 -48.34
CA PHE A 109 0.22 -26.55 -48.35
C PHE A 109 -0.61 -25.38 -48.88
N ASP A 110 -1.69 -25.71 -49.61
CA ASP A 110 -2.61 -24.75 -50.23
C ASP A 110 -3.26 -23.76 -49.24
N ASP A 111 -2.91 -22.47 -49.40
CA ASP A 111 -3.38 -21.32 -48.61
C ASP A 111 -4.91 -21.14 -48.67
N ALA A 112 -5.57 -21.64 -49.72
CA ALA A 112 -7.02 -21.49 -49.89
C ALA A 112 -7.83 -22.54 -49.12
N ILE A 113 -7.18 -23.56 -48.55
CA ILE A 113 -7.87 -24.61 -47.79
C ILE A 113 -7.80 -24.29 -46.30
N ASP A 114 -8.86 -23.63 -45.84
CA ASP A 114 -9.12 -23.27 -44.45
C ASP A 114 -10.53 -23.78 -44.11
N THR A 115 -10.60 -24.87 -43.34
CA THR A 115 -11.85 -25.64 -43.14
C THR A 115 -12.77 -24.97 -42.13
N ASP A 116 -12.19 -24.41 -41.10
CA ASP A 116 -12.79 -23.77 -39.94
C ASP A 116 -12.88 -22.24 -40.11
N ALA A 117 -12.26 -21.70 -41.15
CA ALA A 117 -12.33 -20.30 -41.60
C ALA A 117 -11.72 -19.31 -40.60
N ASP A 118 -10.67 -19.71 -39.88
CA ASP A 118 -9.97 -18.89 -38.89
C ASP A 118 -8.88 -17.98 -39.51
N GLY A 119 -8.58 -18.19 -40.80
CA GLY A 119 -7.58 -17.46 -41.57
C GLY A 119 -6.19 -18.09 -41.56
N ILE A 120 -6.02 -19.28 -40.99
CA ILE A 120 -4.81 -20.11 -41.05
C ILE A 120 -5.08 -21.31 -41.97
N PRO A 121 -4.27 -21.53 -43.01
CA PRO A 121 -4.46 -22.70 -43.88
C PRO A 121 -4.27 -24.01 -43.11
N ASN A 122 -5.14 -25.00 -43.37
CA ASN A 122 -5.17 -26.31 -42.69
C ASN A 122 -3.79 -26.99 -42.52
N GLY A 123 -2.87 -26.79 -43.47
CA GLY A 123 -1.55 -27.43 -43.46
C GLY A 123 -0.62 -26.90 -42.36
N CYS A 124 -0.87 -25.68 -41.90
CA CYS A 124 -0.12 -24.97 -40.87
C CYS A 124 -0.98 -24.65 -39.66
N ASP A 125 -2.27 -24.93 -39.74
CA ASP A 125 -3.18 -24.90 -38.63
C ASP A 125 -2.96 -26.13 -37.73
N ILE A 126 -2.31 -25.88 -36.60
CA ILE A 126 -2.04 -26.87 -35.56
C ILE A 126 -3.28 -27.05 -34.66
N CYS A 127 -4.23 -26.11 -34.76
CA CYS A 127 -5.41 -25.99 -33.93
C CYS A 127 -6.67 -26.55 -34.61
N ALA A 128 -6.53 -27.38 -35.65
CA ALA A 128 -7.59 -27.77 -36.60
C ALA A 128 -8.70 -28.72 -36.06
N GLY A 129 -9.18 -28.53 -34.83
CA GLY A 129 -10.12 -29.41 -34.16
C GLY A 129 -11.50 -28.82 -33.91
N GLY A 130 -12.13 -29.30 -32.84
CA GLY A 130 -13.39 -28.74 -32.35
C GLY A 130 -13.09 -27.69 -31.29
N ASP A 131 -14.08 -26.86 -30.99
CA ASP A 131 -14.13 -26.01 -29.81
C ASP A 131 -15.26 -26.58 -28.95
N THR A 132 -14.89 -27.39 -27.96
CA THR A 132 -15.80 -28.23 -27.19
C THR A 132 -16.62 -27.42 -26.18
N ASP A 133 -16.05 -26.37 -25.58
CA ASP A 133 -16.70 -25.51 -24.58
C ASP A 133 -17.24 -24.18 -25.12
N GLY A 134 -16.84 -23.78 -26.33
CA GLY A 134 -17.33 -22.62 -27.06
C GLY A 134 -16.71 -21.29 -26.63
N ASP A 135 -15.50 -21.27 -26.06
CA ASP A 135 -14.79 -20.05 -25.63
C ASP A 135 -14.19 -19.25 -26.81
N GLY A 136 -14.00 -19.92 -27.95
CA GLY A 136 -13.41 -19.36 -29.17
C GLY A 136 -11.93 -19.71 -29.39
N VAL A 137 -11.34 -20.53 -28.52
CA VAL A 137 -10.09 -21.26 -28.70
C VAL A 137 -10.44 -22.72 -29.04
N GLN A 138 -9.64 -23.38 -29.87
CA GLN A 138 -9.91 -24.76 -30.30
C GLN A 138 -9.20 -25.74 -29.36
N ASP A 139 -9.80 -26.90 -29.09
CA ASP A 139 -9.38 -27.88 -28.08
C ASP A 139 -7.88 -28.19 -28.09
N GLU A 140 -7.26 -28.31 -29.28
CA GLU A 140 -5.83 -28.64 -29.42
C GLU A 140 -4.87 -27.50 -29.05
N CYS A 141 -5.40 -26.28 -28.97
CA CYS A 141 -4.67 -25.05 -28.66
C CYS A 141 -5.21 -24.33 -27.42
N ASP A 142 -6.23 -24.92 -26.80
CA ASP A 142 -6.83 -24.47 -25.58
C ASP A 142 -6.07 -25.03 -24.36
N ALA A 143 -5.79 -24.16 -23.40
CA ALA A 143 -5.21 -24.57 -22.12
C ALA A 143 -6.22 -25.40 -21.31
N CYS A 144 -7.50 -25.13 -21.51
CA CYS A 144 -8.64 -25.70 -20.80
C CYS A 144 -9.74 -26.17 -21.77
N PRO A 145 -9.49 -27.21 -22.60
CA PRO A 145 -10.33 -27.62 -23.75
C PRO A 145 -11.79 -28.03 -23.47
N ASP A 146 -12.22 -28.00 -22.22
CA ASP A 146 -13.53 -28.42 -21.77
C ASP A 146 -14.20 -27.35 -20.87
N ASP A 147 -13.63 -26.13 -20.79
CA ASP A 147 -14.03 -25.09 -19.84
C ASP A 147 -14.06 -23.67 -20.43
N ASN A 148 -15.09 -22.90 -20.07
CA ASN A 148 -15.29 -21.54 -20.57
C ASN A 148 -15.97 -20.66 -19.51
N PRO A 149 -15.27 -19.64 -18.95
CA PRO A 149 -13.91 -19.21 -19.29
C PRO A 149 -12.81 -20.19 -18.79
N ASP A 150 -11.66 -20.22 -19.48
CA ASP A 150 -10.54 -21.15 -19.21
C ASP A 150 -9.99 -21.00 -17.79
N ASP A 151 -9.45 -19.82 -17.47
CA ASP A 151 -8.69 -19.50 -16.25
C ASP A 151 -9.00 -18.04 -15.88
N THR A 152 -9.96 -17.87 -14.97
CA THR A 152 -10.52 -16.57 -14.61
C THR A 152 -9.52 -15.69 -13.85
N ASP A 153 -8.60 -16.29 -13.09
CA ASP A 153 -7.67 -15.56 -12.20
C ASP A 153 -6.20 -15.58 -12.65
N LEU A 154 -5.91 -16.26 -13.75
CA LEU A 154 -4.64 -16.31 -14.50
C LEU A 154 -3.52 -17.03 -13.76
N ASP A 155 -3.84 -18.09 -13.01
CA ASP A 155 -2.89 -18.91 -12.26
C ASP A 155 -2.39 -20.17 -13.01
N ALA A 156 -2.90 -20.38 -14.23
CA ALA A 156 -2.66 -21.53 -15.11
C ALA A 156 -3.32 -22.85 -14.67
N VAL A 157 -4.37 -22.77 -13.85
CA VAL A 157 -5.33 -23.85 -13.57
C VAL A 157 -6.67 -23.51 -14.22
N CYS A 158 -7.36 -24.52 -14.76
CA CYS A 158 -8.66 -24.31 -15.40
C CYS A 158 -9.75 -24.12 -14.34
N ASP A 159 -10.71 -23.21 -14.53
CA ASP A 159 -11.81 -22.88 -13.58
C ASP A 159 -12.57 -24.12 -13.01
N SER A 160 -12.64 -25.21 -13.76
CA SER A 160 -13.30 -26.47 -13.38
C SER A 160 -12.44 -27.39 -12.50
N ASP A 161 -11.12 -27.24 -12.58
CA ASP A 161 -10.12 -27.89 -11.73
C ASP A 161 -9.55 -26.94 -10.66
N ASP A 162 -9.91 -25.66 -10.73
CA ASP A 162 -9.55 -24.57 -9.80
C ASP A 162 -10.08 -24.87 -8.39
N GLU A 163 -9.15 -25.13 -7.48
CA GLU A 163 -9.43 -25.39 -6.08
C GLU A 163 -9.71 -24.08 -5.32
N CYS A 164 -9.24 -22.94 -5.85
CA CYS A 164 -9.32 -21.62 -5.24
C CYS A 164 -9.71 -20.44 -6.16
N PRO A 165 -11.00 -20.27 -6.47
CA PRO A 165 -11.43 -19.26 -7.44
C PRO A 165 -11.09 -17.82 -7.06
N GLY A 166 -10.32 -17.16 -7.91
CA GLY A 166 -9.88 -15.77 -7.78
C GLY A 166 -8.42 -15.58 -7.30
N PHE A 167 -7.67 -16.67 -7.10
CA PHE A 167 -6.33 -16.68 -6.53
C PHE A 167 -5.51 -17.88 -7.03
N ASP A 168 -4.17 -17.80 -6.92
CA ASP A 168 -3.23 -18.81 -7.44
C ASP A 168 -3.18 -20.11 -6.61
N ASP A 169 -3.64 -21.23 -7.20
CA ASP A 169 -3.65 -22.60 -6.67
C ASP A 169 -2.24 -23.15 -6.36
N GLY A 170 -1.21 -22.61 -7.02
CA GLY A 170 0.18 -23.01 -6.83
C GLY A 170 0.85 -22.38 -5.63
N VAL A 171 0.23 -21.37 -5.01
CA VAL A 171 0.75 -20.68 -3.84
C VAL A 171 0.16 -21.32 -2.58
N ASP A 172 0.94 -22.24 -2.01
CA ASP A 172 0.71 -22.88 -0.72
C ASP A 172 1.92 -22.57 0.17
N THR A 173 1.85 -21.44 0.88
CA THR A 173 3.01 -20.91 1.61
C THR A 173 3.31 -21.73 2.88
N ASP A 174 2.30 -22.33 3.50
CA ASP A 174 2.44 -23.11 4.73
C ASP A 174 2.52 -24.64 4.53
N GLY A 175 2.28 -25.11 3.30
CA GLY A 175 2.47 -26.49 2.86
C GLY A 175 1.38 -27.44 3.36
N ASP A 176 0.20 -26.92 3.71
CA ASP A 176 -0.91 -27.70 4.26
C ASP A 176 -1.79 -28.35 3.17
N GLY A 177 -1.55 -27.98 1.91
CA GLY A 177 -2.24 -28.49 0.73
C GLY A 177 -3.54 -27.76 0.38
N LEU A 178 -3.80 -26.58 0.97
CA LEU A 178 -4.82 -25.60 0.54
C LEU A 178 -4.13 -24.36 -0.05
N PRO A 179 -4.57 -23.84 -1.21
CA PRO A 179 -4.05 -22.58 -1.74
C PRO A 179 -4.37 -21.37 -0.86
N ASP A 180 -3.39 -20.46 -0.70
CA ASP A 180 -3.42 -19.30 0.21
C ASP A 180 -4.69 -18.43 0.02
N GLY A 181 -5.22 -18.31 -1.20
CA GLY A 181 -6.38 -17.47 -1.51
C GLY A 181 -7.73 -17.96 -0.97
N CYS A 182 -7.84 -19.26 -0.70
CA CYS A 182 -9.07 -19.95 -0.31
C CYS A 182 -8.90 -20.74 0.98
N ASP A 183 -7.72 -20.65 1.56
CA ASP A 183 -7.52 -20.85 2.98
C ASP A 183 -8.21 -19.73 3.77
N ALA A 184 -9.51 -19.93 4.02
CA ALA A 184 -10.37 -19.02 4.79
C ALA A 184 -10.05 -19.01 6.30
N ILE A 185 -8.88 -19.50 6.72
CA ILE A 185 -8.34 -19.30 8.05
C ILE A 185 -6.90 -18.84 7.85
N ALA A 186 -6.67 -17.52 7.81
CA ALA A 186 -5.33 -16.95 7.98
C ALA A 186 -4.56 -17.79 9.01
N SER A 187 -3.57 -18.55 8.56
CA SER A 187 -3.01 -19.74 9.20
C SER A 187 -2.76 -19.44 10.67
N GLY A 188 -3.75 -19.80 11.50
CA GLY A 188 -3.82 -19.32 12.85
C GLY A 188 -2.93 -20.17 13.73
N TRP A 189 -1.67 -19.80 13.93
CA TRP A 189 -0.78 -20.56 14.82
C TRP A 189 -1.38 -20.60 16.23
N ILE A 190 -1.60 -21.79 16.78
CA ILE A 190 -2.07 -21.95 18.14
C ILE A 190 -0.86 -22.08 19.06
N VAL A 191 -0.76 -21.16 20.02
CA VAL A 191 0.25 -21.23 21.07
C VAL A 191 -0.41 -21.71 22.36
N ASP A 192 0.12 -22.77 22.96
CA ASP A 192 -0.32 -23.26 24.27
C ASP A 192 0.89 -23.72 25.09
N CYS A 193 1.17 -23.03 26.18
CA CYS A 193 2.24 -23.37 27.11
C CYS A 193 2.11 -24.81 27.69
N GLY A 194 0.90 -25.38 27.69
CA GLY A 194 0.59 -26.74 28.12
C GLY A 194 0.95 -27.80 27.07
N GLY A 195 1.33 -27.38 25.87
CA GLY A 195 1.71 -28.24 24.74
C GLY A 195 0.53 -28.77 23.92
N GLY A 196 -0.65 -28.15 24.01
CA GLY A 196 -1.84 -28.50 23.22
C GLY A 196 -1.97 -27.78 21.88
N GLY A 197 -1.12 -26.79 21.59
CA GLY A 197 -1.08 -26.02 20.34
C GLY A 197 0.10 -26.43 19.44
N ASP A 198 0.24 -25.72 18.31
CA ASP A 198 1.32 -25.88 17.34
C ASP A 198 2.68 -25.47 17.94
N PHE A 199 2.67 -24.44 18.79
CA PHE A 199 3.83 -23.98 19.53
C PHE A 199 3.56 -23.93 21.04
N VAL A 200 4.65 -24.03 21.81
CA VAL A 200 4.61 -23.88 23.27
C VAL A 200 4.93 -22.46 23.72
N THR A 201 5.64 -21.69 22.88
CA THR A 201 6.00 -20.30 23.18
C THR A 201 5.62 -19.39 22.03
N ILE A 202 5.28 -18.14 22.36
CA ILE A 202 4.83 -17.12 21.42
C ILE A 202 5.96 -16.75 20.46
N GLN A 203 7.19 -16.59 20.95
CA GLN A 203 8.32 -16.24 20.06
C GLN A 203 8.57 -17.31 18.99
N THR A 204 8.41 -18.60 19.31
CA THR A 204 8.61 -19.65 18.29
C THR A 204 7.54 -19.63 17.21
N ALA A 205 6.31 -19.24 17.56
CA ALA A 205 5.26 -18.99 16.58
C ALA A 205 5.62 -17.79 15.71
N ILE A 206 5.98 -16.66 16.32
CA ILE A 206 6.43 -15.45 15.59
C ILE A 206 7.57 -15.80 14.62
N ASP A 207 8.56 -16.58 15.04
CA ASP A 207 9.70 -16.94 14.20
C ASP A 207 9.29 -17.75 12.97
N ALA A 208 8.28 -18.63 13.11
CA ALA A 208 7.74 -19.46 12.05
C ALA A 208 6.75 -18.72 11.13
N SER A 209 6.04 -17.72 11.65
CA SER A 209 5.03 -16.97 10.92
C SER A 209 5.59 -16.12 9.77
N ILE A 210 4.75 -15.74 8.83
CA ILE A 210 5.00 -14.67 7.87
C ILE A 210 4.11 -13.44 8.18
N SER A 211 4.41 -12.29 7.58
CA SER A 211 3.55 -11.10 7.75
C SER A 211 2.16 -11.37 7.18
N GLY A 212 1.12 -11.06 7.94
CA GLY A 212 -0.28 -11.37 7.64
C GLY A 212 -0.87 -12.42 8.59
N ASP A 213 -0.02 -13.26 9.18
CA ASP A 213 -0.46 -14.36 10.04
C ASP A 213 -1.16 -13.86 11.32
N SER A 214 -2.04 -14.73 11.81
CA SER A 214 -2.65 -14.61 13.13
C SER A 214 -2.07 -15.64 14.09
N ILE A 215 -1.79 -15.24 15.33
CA ILE A 215 -1.29 -16.13 16.38
C ILE A 215 -2.30 -16.13 17.54
N ALA A 216 -3.00 -17.25 17.70
CA ALA A 216 -3.99 -17.45 18.76
C ALA A 216 -3.32 -18.07 19.99
N VAL A 217 -3.19 -17.29 21.06
CA VAL A 217 -2.51 -17.70 22.28
C VAL A 217 -3.53 -18.19 23.31
N GLN A 218 -3.40 -19.45 23.75
CA GLN A 218 -4.27 -20.04 24.76
C GLN A 218 -3.99 -19.47 26.15
N PRO A 219 -4.97 -19.45 27.07
CA PRO A 219 -4.81 -18.95 28.43
C PRO A 219 -3.67 -19.63 29.18
N CYS A 220 -2.60 -18.88 29.44
CA CYS A 220 -1.48 -19.31 30.25
C CYS A 220 -0.60 -18.13 30.68
N GLU A 221 0.35 -18.42 31.56
CA GLU A 221 1.50 -17.57 31.87
C GLU A 221 2.72 -18.03 31.03
N TYR A 222 3.07 -17.21 30.04
CA TYR A 222 4.19 -17.41 29.13
C TYR A 222 5.40 -16.67 29.68
N HIS A 223 6.37 -17.41 30.21
CA HIS A 223 7.65 -16.88 30.70
C HIS A 223 8.62 -16.68 29.53
N GLU A 224 8.48 -15.56 28.84
CA GLU A 224 9.29 -15.21 27.67
C GLU A 224 9.31 -13.70 27.41
N ARG A 225 10.11 -13.29 26.43
CA ARG A 225 10.13 -11.94 25.86
C ARG A 225 9.99 -12.08 24.37
N ILE A 226 9.13 -11.27 23.76
CA ILE A 226 8.79 -11.37 22.35
C ILE A 226 9.27 -10.16 21.54
N ASP A 227 9.66 -10.43 20.30
CA ASP A 227 10.09 -9.47 19.28
C ASP A 227 9.37 -9.82 17.99
N PHE A 228 8.67 -8.85 17.39
CA PHE A 228 7.86 -9.03 16.19
C PHE A 228 8.70 -9.23 14.92
N ARG A 229 10.02 -9.02 14.94
CA ARG A 229 10.95 -9.32 13.85
C ARG A 229 10.61 -8.64 12.51
N ALA A 230 10.11 -7.40 12.54
CA ALA A 230 9.67 -6.65 11.36
C ALA A 230 8.47 -7.29 10.63
N LYS A 231 7.74 -8.18 11.30
CA LYS A 231 6.55 -8.83 10.75
C LYS A 231 5.29 -8.08 11.14
N VAL A 232 4.34 -8.00 10.22
CA VAL A 232 3.00 -7.48 10.49
C VAL A 232 2.14 -8.65 10.94
N LEU A 233 1.94 -8.81 12.25
CA LEU A 233 1.26 -9.97 12.84
C LEU A 233 0.05 -9.54 13.67
N ASN A 234 -0.96 -10.41 13.73
CA ASN A 234 -2.09 -10.29 14.65
C ASN A 234 -1.97 -11.32 15.78
N ILE A 235 -1.40 -10.92 16.91
CA ILE A 235 -1.19 -11.80 18.07
C ILE A 235 -2.25 -11.52 19.13
N TYR A 236 -3.01 -12.53 19.55
CA TYR A 236 -4.08 -12.35 20.52
C TYR A 236 -4.25 -13.48 21.52
N GLY A 237 -4.45 -13.12 22.79
CA GLY A 237 -4.81 -14.02 23.87
C GLY A 237 -6.29 -14.39 23.81
N THR A 238 -6.59 -15.66 23.53
CA THR A 238 -7.97 -16.18 23.42
C THR A 238 -8.76 -16.14 24.74
N GLY A 239 -8.07 -15.97 25.87
CA GLY A 239 -8.67 -15.75 27.19
C GLY A 239 -8.81 -14.28 27.61
N GLY A 240 -8.36 -13.34 26.78
CA GLY A 240 -8.21 -11.93 27.14
C GLY A 240 -7.10 -11.68 28.17
N SER A 241 -6.92 -10.40 28.51
CA SER A 241 -5.86 -9.94 29.44
C SER A 241 -5.94 -10.62 30.82
N GLY A 242 -7.15 -10.90 31.29
CA GLY A 242 -7.37 -11.53 32.60
C GLY A 242 -6.87 -12.98 32.74
N LEU A 243 -6.57 -13.67 31.64
CA LEU A 243 -6.18 -15.09 31.65
C LEU A 243 -4.93 -15.43 30.82
N THR A 244 -4.43 -14.49 30.03
CA THR A 244 -3.25 -14.68 29.16
C THR A 244 -2.17 -13.68 29.56
N VAL A 245 -1.03 -14.19 30.03
CA VAL A 245 0.04 -13.37 30.62
C VAL A 245 1.34 -13.62 29.87
N ILE A 246 2.06 -12.55 29.52
CA ILE A 246 3.47 -12.61 29.10
C ILE A 246 4.30 -12.05 30.27
N ASP A 247 5.15 -12.88 30.84
CA ASP A 247 6.03 -12.54 31.95
C ASP A 247 7.50 -12.50 31.48
N GLY A 248 8.11 -11.33 31.58
CA GLY A 248 9.50 -11.09 31.16
C GLY A 248 10.59 -11.64 32.10
N ASP A 249 10.20 -12.29 33.20
CA ASP A 249 11.06 -12.86 34.25
C ASP A 249 11.95 -11.84 34.99
N SER A 250 11.55 -10.57 35.01
CA SER A 250 12.30 -9.44 35.55
C SER A 250 13.71 -9.37 34.95
N VAL A 251 13.82 -9.40 33.62
CA VAL A 251 15.11 -9.39 32.92
C VAL A 251 15.33 -8.15 32.05
N ASP A 252 14.36 -7.84 31.19
CA ASP A 252 14.48 -6.86 30.10
C ASP A 252 13.08 -6.56 29.53
N THR A 253 12.98 -5.75 28.46
CA THR A 253 11.72 -5.45 27.79
C THR A 253 10.96 -6.71 27.37
N VAL A 254 9.66 -6.75 27.68
CA VAL A 254 8.80 -7.92 27.48
C VAL A 254 8.35 -8.03 26.03
N VAL A 255 7.91 -6.93 25.43
CA VAL A 255 7.45 -6.88 24.03
C VAL A 255 8.24 -5.83 23.26
N ARG A 256 8.83 -6.24 22.13
CA ARG A 256 9.57 -5.35 21.22
C ARG A 256 8.92 -5.27 19.84
N VAL A 257 8.71 -4.03 19.39
CA VAL A 257 8.22 -3.66 18.06
C VAL A 257 9.15 -2.56 17.54
N VAL A 258 10.36 -2.96 17.16
CA VAL A 258 11.52 -2.05 16.98
C VAL A 258 12.23 -2.25 15.65
N SER A 259 11.65 -3.03 14.74
CA SER A 259 12.30 -3.46 13.49
C SER A 259 11.62 -2.91 12.23
N GLY A 260 10.74 -1.92 12.37
CA GLY A 260 10.01 -1.29 11.27
C GLY A 260 8.68 -1.98 10.97
N GLU A 261 8.05 -2.57 11.99
CA GLU A 261 6.70 -3.12 11.88
C GLU A 261 5.71 -2.03 11.43
N SER A 262 4.88 -2.34 10.43
CA SER A 262 4.00 -1.35 9.81
C SER A 262 2.54 -1.51 10.27
N LEU A 263 1.64 -0.68 9.71
CA LEU A 263 0.22 -0.67 10.05
C LEU A 263 -0.39 -2.08 9.85
N GLY A 264 -1.17 -2.53 10.84
CA GLY A 264 -1.73 -3.89 10.89
C GLY A 264 -1.09 -4.78 11.97
N THR A 265 0.05 -4.37 12.52
CA THR A 265 0.70 -5.04 13.64
C THR A 265 -0.14 -4.85 14.91
N ARG A 266 -0.65 -5.95 15.46
CA ARG A 266 -1.60 -5.95 16.57
C ARG A 266 -1.18 -6.92 17.67
N LEU A 267 -1.31 -6.46 18.92
CA LEU A 267 -1.19 -7.28 20.12
C LEU A 267 -2.44 -7.08 20.99
N ALA A 268 -3.10 -8.17 21.37
CA ALA A 268 -4.37 -8.04 22.09
C ALA A 268 -4.64 -9.12 23.14
N GLY A 269 -5.34 -8.74 24.22
CA GLY A 269 -5.81 -9.68 25.22
C GLY A 269 -4.70 -10.27 26.08
N PHE A 270 -3.76 -9.42 26.52
CA PHE A 270 -2.63 -9.83 27.35
C PHE A 270 -2.45 -8.94 28.57
N THR A 271 -2.11 -9.57 29.70
CA THR A 271 -1.35 -8.89 30.75
C THR A 271 0.14 -9.05 30.47
N ILE A 272 0.88 -7.95 30.50
CA ILE A 272 2.32 -7.92 30.28
C ILE A 272 2.99 -7.44 31.58
N ARG A 273 3.85 -8.30 32.12
CA ARG A 273 4.49 -8.06 33.42
C ARG A 273 5.94 -8.52 33.46
N GLY A 274 6.62 -8.22 34.56
CA GLY A 274 7.95 -8.74 34.81
C GLY A 274 8.99 -8.22 33.82
N GLY A 275 8.83 -7.04 33.23
CA GLY A 275 10.00 -6.35 32.67
C GLY A 275 10.79 -5.66 33.79
N ASP A 276 12.11 -5.61 33.63
CA ASP A 276 13.05 -5.04 34.60
C ASP A 276 14.08 -4.15 33.91
N ALA A 277 14.25 -2.94 34.43
CA ALA A 277 15.18 -1.91 33.98
C ALA A 277 16.60 -2.06 34.56
N GLY A 278 17.23 -3.21 34.34
CA GLY A 278 18.70 -3.28 34.35
C GLY A 278 19.39 -2.25 33.40
N GLY A 279 18.59 -1.53 32.59
CA GLY A 279 18.89 -0.40 31.70
C GLY A 279 17.60 0.32 31.25
N PRO A 280 17.54 0.97 30.06
CA PRO A 280 16.36 1.68 29.56
C PRO A 280 15.27 0.72 29.03
N ALA A 281 14.92 -0.32 29.79
CA ALA A 281 13.87 -1.26 29.42
C ALA A 281 12.47 -0.73 29.76
N SER A 282 11.44 -1.26 29.09
CA SER A 282 10.01 -0.96 29.25
C SER A 282 9.17 -2.24 29.19
N ALA A 283 7.85 -2.20 29.39
CA ALA A 283 7.00 -3.39 29.21
C ALA A 283 6.82 -3.64 27.72
N ILE A 284 6.56 -2.56 27.01
CA ILE A 284 6.49 -2.51 25.56
C ILE A 284 7.41 -1.40 25.07
N GLU A 285 8.30 -1.75 24.14
CA GLU A 285 9.16 -0.81 23.41
C GLU A 285 8.70 -0.78 21.95
N VAL A 286 8.33 0.41 21.48
CA VAL A 286 7.96 0.66 20.08
C VAL A 286 8.91 1.70 19.50
N ASP A 287 9.71 1.32 18.51
CA ASP A 287 10.71 2.20 17.92
C ASP A 287 10.64 2.17 16.39
N HIS A 288 10.48 3.34 15.75
CA HIS A 288 10.29 3.52 14.31
C HIS A 288 9.24 2.57 13.69
N SER A 289 8.17 2.27 14.44
CA SER A 289 7.22 1.20 14.11
C SER A 289 5.77 1.60 14.43
N SER A 290 4.81 0.77 14.02
CA SER A 290 3.39 0.94 14.31
C SER A 290 2.86 -0.23 15.13
N LEU A 291 2.09 0.04 16.17
CA LEU A 291 1.50 -0.99 17.02
C LEU A 291 0.07 -0.61 17.43
N HIS A 292 -0.86 -1.55 17.24
CA HIS A 292 -2.20 -1.47 17.78
C HIS A 292 -2.34 -2.42 18.99
N LEU A 293 -2.73 -1.86 20.13
CA LEU A 293 -2.95 -2.55 21.39
C LEU A 293 -4.45 -2.64 21.66
N GLU A 294 -4.95 -3.81 22.05
CA GLU A 294 -6.37 -3.99 22.39
C GLU A 294 -6.52 -4.90 23.61
N ASP A 295 -7.28 -4.49 24.65
CA ASP A 295 -7.40 -5.25 25.91
C ASP A 295 -6.01 -5.64 26.48
N ILE A 296 -5.20 -4.62 26.78
CA ILE A 296 -3.84 -4.80 27.30
C ILE A 296 -3.74 -4.26 28.72
N VAL A 297 -3.14 -5.04 29.61
CA VAL A 297 -2.81 -4.64 30.98
C VAL A 297 -1.30 -4.65 31.15
N LEU A 298 -0.71 -3.51 31.51
CA LEU A 298 0.71 -3.39 31.86
C LEU A 298 0.81 -3.22 33.38
N SER A 299 1.29 -4.25 34.07
CA SER A 299 1.34 -4.28 35.54
C SER A 299 2.52 -5.06 36.08
N ASP A 300 2.93 -4.81 37.32
CA ASP A 300 4.03 -5.52 37.99
C ASP A 300 5.33 -5.48 37.19
N ASN A 301 5.65 -4.31 36.64
CA ASN A 301 6.91 -4.06 35.96
C ASN A 301 7.76 -3.02 36.68
N ASP A 302 9.09 -3.12 36.58
CA ASP A 302 10.06 -2.24 37.24
C ASP A 302 10.89 -1.48 36.18
N TYR A 303 10.67 -0.15 36.08
CA TYR A 303 11.29 0.68 35.05
C TYR A 303 11.89 1.99 35.53
N GLY A 304 13.04 2.34 34.95
CA GLY A 304 13.67 3.63 35.20
C GLY A 304 13.06 4.81 34.43
N SER A 305 12.37 4.56 33.30
CA SER A 305 11.92 5.61 32.36
C SER A 305 10.44 5.51 31.97
N ALA A 306 9.97 4.44 31.33
CA ALA A 306 8.55 4.33 30.96
C ALA A 306 8.04 2.89 30.93
N VAL A 307 6.74 2.69 31.18
CA VAL A 307 6.09 1.37 31.07
C VAL A 307 5.81 1.05 29.60
N LEU A 308 5.25 2.00 28.85
CA LEU A 308 5.16 1.95 27.39
C LEU A 308 6.04 3.07 26.82
N ASP A 309 7.10 2.71 26.11
CA ASP A 309 8.04 3.67 25.51
C ASP A 309 7.92 3.61 23.98
N ALA A 310 7.54 4.75 23.38
CA ALA A 310 7.28 4.87 21.95
C ALA A 310 8.12 6.00 21.35
N TYR A 311 9.00 5.67 20.40
CA TYR A 311 9.87 6.62 19.71
C TYR A 311 9.67 6.54 18.19
N ASP A 312 9.43 7.69 17.55
CA ASP A 312 9.14 7.81 16.11
C ASP A 312 8.09 6.80 15.62
N SER A 313 7.04 6.61 16.42
CA SER A 313 6.13 5.47 16.29
C SER A 313 4.67 5.89 16.29
N TYR A 314 3.82 5.03 15.72
CA TYR A 314 2.36 5.20 15.70
C TYR A 314 1.73 4.16 16.62
N VAL A 315 1.28 4.58 17.80
CA VAL A 315 0.65 3.69 18.77
C VAL A 315 -0.83 4.02 18.87
N THR A 316 -1.67 3.02 18.67
CA THR A 316 -3.11 3.09 18.95
C THR A 316 -3.43 2.09 20.04
N ALA A 317 -4.19 2.48 21.07
CA ALA A 317 -4.57 1.58 22.13
C ALA A 317 -6.06 1.71 22.49
N ASP A 318 -6.74 0.57 22.53
CA ASP A 318 -8.16 0.44 22.84
C ASP A 318 -8.32 -0.45 24.07
N GLY A 319 -8.73 0.14 25.20
CA GLY A 319 -8.82 -0.58 26.48
C GLY A 319 -7.45 -0.91 27.10
N LEU A 320 -6.52 0.06 27.08
CA LEU A 320 -5.22 -0.07 27.73
C LEU A 320 -5.32 0.26 29.23
N THR A 321 -4.80 -0.61 30.09
CA THR A 321 -4.63 -0.34 31.52
C THR A 321 -3.15 -0.36 31.90
N ILE A 322 -2.67 0.69 32.56
CA ILE A 322 -1.33 0.75 33.16
C ILE A 322 -1.50 1.00 34.65
N GLU A 323 -1.13 0.01 35.47
CA GLU A 323 -1.29 0.07 36.92
C GLU A 323 -0.25 -0.75 37.65
N ASN A 324 0.01 -0.44 38.93
CA ASN A 324 0.86 -1.27 39.80
C ASN A 324 2.27 -1.54 39.23
N ASN A 325 2.85 -0.57 38.53
CA ASN A 325 4.26 -0.64 38.12
C ASN A 325 5.14 0.08 39.16
N ASP A 326 6.46 -0.08 39.07
CA ASP A 326 7.46 0.70 39.80
C ASP A 326 8.21 1.54 38.78
N VAL A 327 7.83 2.81 38.66
CA VAL A 327 8.44 3.74 37.70
C VAL A 327 9.35 4.71 38.46
N GLY A 328 10.57 4.89 37.96
CA GLY A 328 11.54 5.86 38.47
C GLY A 328 10.95 7.26 38.60
N SER A 329 11.44 8.05 39.54
CA SER A 329 10.81 9.32 39.96
C SER A 329 10.67 10.42 38.89
N SER A 330 11.29 10.25 37.71
CA SER A 330 11.18 11.15 36.56
C SER A 330 10.66 10.43 35.31
N GLY A 331 10.15 9.21 35.48
CA GLY A 331 9.60 8.40 34.41
C GLY A 331 8.12 8.64 34.20
N ALA A 332 7.57 7.92 33.22
CA ALA A 332 6.17 8.02 32.81
C ALA A 332 5.47 6.66 32.74
N GLY A 333 4.13 6.65 32.84
CA GLY A 333 3.35 5.47 32.44
C GLY A 333 3.52 5.22 30.93
N ILE A 334 3.27 6.24 30.12
CA ILE A 334 3.52 6.25 28.69
C ILE A 334 4.48 7.38 28.35
N ASN A 335 5.52 7.04 27.59
CA ASN A 335 6.39 8.00 26.96
C ASN A 335 6.22 7.92 25.43
N SER A 336 5.97 9.05 24.77
CA SER A 336 5.73 9.08 23.32
C SER A 336 6.42 10.27 22.66
N HIS A 337 7.47 10.01 21.89
CA HIS A 337 8.28 11.03 21.23
C HIS A 337 8.29 10.83 19.71
N SER A 338 7.93 11.88 18.96
CA SER A 338 7.78 11.79 17.50
C SER A 338 6.70 10.75 17.09
N GLY A 339 6.04 10.95 15.95
CA GLY A 339 4.93 10.07 15.53
C GLY A 339 3.55 10.49 16.05
N ALA A 340 2.74 9.55 16.53
CA ALA A 340 1.39 9.83 17.05
C ALA A 340 0.91 8.81 18.08
N LEU A 341 0.14 9.28 19.05
CA LEU A 341 -0.50 8.49 20.10
C LEU A 341 -2.02 8.61 20.02
N THR A 342 -2.72 7.49 19.86
CA THR A 342 -4.19 7.43 19.91
C THR A 342 -4.63 6.51 21.03
N LEU A 343 -5.47 7.00 21.95
CA LEU A 343 -5.95 6.26 23.12
C LEU A 343 -7.48 6.31 23.19
N HIS A 344 -8.06 5.13 23.32
CA HIS A 344 -9.50 4.92 23.51
C HIS A 344 -9.71 4.06 24.75
N ASP A 345 -10.56 4.54 25.67
CA ASP A 345 -10.93 3.84 26.90
C ASP A 345 -9.71 3.39 27.73
N ALA A 346 -8.66 4.22 27.79
CA ALA A 346 -7.42 3.91 28.49
C ALA A 346 -7.48 4.37 29.96
N ASN A 347 -6.87 3.59 30.86
CA ASN A 347 -6.65 3.95 32.27
C ASN A 347 -5.15 3.88 32.60
N VAL A 348 -4.52 5.03 32.79
CA VAL A 348 -3.06 5.12 32.95
C VAL A 348 -2.71 5.73 34.30
N ASP A 349 -2.07 4.94 35.17
CA ASP A 349 -1.45 5.39 36.41
C ASP A 349 0.07 5.52 36.23
N CYS A 350 0.64 6.67 36.62
CA CYS A 350 2.09 6.90 36.50
C CYS A 350 2.97 5.99 37.38
N SER A 351 2.37 5.24 38.29
CA SER A 351 3.01 4.12 39.00
C SER A 351 4.29 4.53 39.76
N GLY A 352 4.23 5.69 40.41
CA GLY A 352 5.36 6.28 41.17
C GLY A 352 6.24 7.25 40.37
N GLY A 353 6.04 7.34 39.05
CA GLY A 353 6.69 8.30 38.17
C GLY A 353 6.20 9.74 38.31
N GLU A 354 6.69 10.60 37.42
CA GLU A 354 6.32 12.03 37.37
C GLU A 354 5.16 12.28 36.39
N TYR A 355 4.95 11.41 35.41
CA TYR A 355 3.96 11.63 34.34
C TYR A 355 3.10 10.38 34.13
N ALA A 356 1.78 10.50 34.04
CA ALA A 356 0.99 9.39 33.53
C ALA A 356 1.27 9.23 32.02
N VAL A 357 1.25 10.35 31.29
CA VAL A 357 1.73 10.44 29.90
C VAL A 357 2.68 11.61 29.75
N TYR A 358 3.85 11.34 29.18
CA TYR A 358 4.79 12.35 28.72
C TYR A 358 4.91 12.23 27.20
N GLN A 359 4.59 13.31 26.47
CA GLN A 359 4.62 13.26 25.01
C GLN A 359 5.22 14.48 24.34
N HIS A 360 5.71 14.26 23.12
CA HIS A 360 6.24 15.25 22.18
C HIS A 360 5.69 15.02 20.76
N ASN A 361 4.42 14.62 20.64
CA ASN A 361 3.78 14.28 19.38
C ASN A 361 2.26 14.48 19.35
N SER A 362 1.65 14.31 18.17
CA SER A 362 0.19 14.43 18.00
C SER A 362 -0.55 13.40 18.85
N ALA A 363 -1.57 13.84 19.58
CA ALA A 363 -2.34 12.99 20.47
C ALA A 363 -3.85 13.09 20.20
N ASN A 364 -4.51 11.94 20.08
CA ASN A 364 -5.96 11.81 19.99
C ASN A 364 -6.48 10.90 21.10
N VAL A 365 -7.25 11.44 22.04
CA VAL A 365 -7.66 10.72 23.26
C VAL A 365 -9.17 10.79 23.45
N ASP A 366 -9.74 9.67 23.88
CA ASP A 366 -11.17 9.53 24.08
C ASP A 366 -11.49 8.54 25.20
N GLY A 367 -12.45 8.86 26.06
CA GLY A 367 -12.93 7.92 27.10
C GLY A 367 -11.91 7.55 28.15
N SER A 368 -10.84 8.33 28.32
CA SER A 368 -9.62 7.87 29.02
C SER A 368 -9.34 8.61 30.33
N THR A 369 -8.69 7.92 31.27
CA THR A 369 -8.32 8.45 32.59
C THR A 369 -6.80 8.38 32.79
N PHE A 370 -6.22 9.49 33.24
CA PHE A 370 -4.80 9.64 33.48
C PHE A 370 -4.58 10.14 34.90
N THR A 371 -3.93 9.32 35.73
CA THR A 371 -3.72 9.64 37.15
C THR A 371 -2.24 9.64 37.48
N CYS A 372 -1.75 10.70 38.12
CA CYS A 372 -0.40 10.71 38.66
C CYS A 372 -0.27 11.41 40.00
N VAL A 373 -0.13 10.62 41.06
CA VAL A 373 0.10 11.15 42.41
C VAL A 373 1.46 11.83 42.54
N GLY A 374 2.45 11.46 41.72
CA GLY A 374 3.81 12.02 41.78
C GLY A 374 4.02 13.33 40.99
N GLY A 375 3.13 13.64 40.04
CA GLY A 375 3.35 14.75 39.12
C GLY A 375 2.13 15.09 38.29
N TYR A 376 2.17 14.83 36.98
CA TYR A 376 1.18 15.29 36.01
C TYR A 376 0.35 14.14 35.45
N GLY A 377 -0.96 14.34 35.29
CA GLY A 377 -1.80 13.41 34.55
C GLY A 377 -1.36 13.33 33.09
N TRP A 378 -1.13 14.49 32.46
CA TRP A 378 -0.64 14.58 31.09
C TRP A 378 0.35 15.73 30.94
N TRP A 379 1.46 15.47 30.27
CA TRP A 379 2.44 16.47 29.91
C TRP A 379 2.76 16.41 28.42
N SER A 380 2.62 17.54 27.73
CA SER A 380 2.90 17.65 26.30
C SER A 380 3.83 18.82 25.98
N HIS A 381 4.69 18.58 24.99
CA HIS A 381 5.46 19.59 24.27
C HIS A 381 5.21 19.47 22.76
N HIS A 382 5.17 20.57 21.99
CA HIS A 382 5.27 20.52 20.51
C HIS A 382 4.20 19.71 19.77
N SER A 383 2.93 19.80 20.19
CA SER A 383 1.92 18.80 19.79
C SER A 383 0.55 19.36 19.43
N ASP A 384 -0.07 18.80 18.40
CA ASP A 384 -1.51 18.93 18.17
C ASP A 384 -2.25 17.95 19.07
N ILE A 385 -3.15 18.48 19.91
CA ILE A 385 -3.83 17.68 20.93
C ILE A 385 -5.33 17.75 20.71
N ARG A 386 -5.97 16.58 20.63
CA ARG A 386 -7.42 16.43 20.61
C ARG A 386 -7.81 15.43 21.68
N MET A 387 -8.56 15.88 22.67
CA MET A 387 -8.94 15.02 23.78
C MET A 387 -10.40 15.25 24.11
N ARG A 388 -11.12 14.16 24.30
CA ARG A 388 -12.52 14.24 24.72
C ARG A 388 -12.90 13.18 25.72
N ARG A 389 -13.95 13.44 26.50
CA ARG A 389 -14.54 12.46 27.43
C ARG A 389 -13.47 11.82 28.33
N SER A 390 -12.60 12.64 28.89
CA SER A 390 -11.36 12.17 29.53
C SER A 390 -11.03 12.93 30.81
N SER A 391 -10.34 12.27 31.73
CA SER A 391 -9.94 12.81 33.03
C SER A 391 -8.42 12.84 33.18
N PHE A 392 -7.91 13.98 33.68
CA PHE A 392 -6.48 14.23 33.90
C PHE A 392 -6.27 14.69 35.34
N VAL A 393 -5.70 13.82 36.18
CA VAL A 393 -5.52 14.10 37.60
C VAL A 393 -4.05 13.94 37.95
N GLY A 394 -3.43 15.02 38.43
CA GLY A 394 -2.07 14.98 38.92
C GLY A 394 -1.86 15.86 40.13
N THR A 395 -0.87 15.56 40.96
CA THR A 395 -0.56 16.43 42.11
C THR A 395 0.01 17.78 41.66
N LEU A 396 0.91 17.80 40.67
CA LEU A 396 1.50 19.03 40.14
C LEU A 396 0.62 19.66 39.06
N GLY A 397 -0.09 18.85 38.27
CA GLY A 397 -1.11 19.36 37.37
C GLY A 397 -1.91 18.27 36.68
N GLY A 398 -3.11 18.61 36.22
CA GLY A 398 -3.93 17.67 35.46
C GLY A 398 -3.35 17.48 34.06
N LEU A 399 -3.46 18.52 33.24
CA LEU A 399 -2.94 18.57 31.87
C LEU A 399 -2.04 19.80 31.71
N HIS A 400 -0.78 19.56 31.36
CA HIS A 400 0.18 20.59 30.96
C HIS A 400 0.48 20.50 29.46
N ALA A 401 0.29 21.60 28.75
CA ALA A 401 0.64 21.74 27.34
C ALA A 401 1.48 23.00 27.14
N GLU A 402 2.72 22.82 26.69
CA GLU A 402 3.68 23.90 26.50
C GLU A 402 4.35 23.86 25.13
N GLU A 403 4.35 25.01 24.46
CA GLU A 403 4.97 25.22 23.15
C GLU A 403 6.17 26.18 23.24
N GLU A 404 7.14 26.08 22.32
CA GLU A 404 8.27 27.03 22.28
C GLU A 404 7.86 28.38 21.68
N VAL A 405 8.44 29.47 22.20
CA VAL A 405 8.05 30.89 21.96
C VAL A 405 8.07 31.34 20.48
N ASP A 406 8.63 30.53 19.57
CA ASP A 406 8.83 30.84 18.15
C ASP A 406 8.06 29.92 17.17
N SER A 407 7.13 29.06 17.65
CA SER A 407 6.43 28.11 16.77
C SER A 407 5.11 28.66 16.16
N ASP A 408 4.59 27.89 15.19
CA ASP A 408 3.50 28.27 14.29
C ASP A 408 2.20 28.62 15.05
N PRO A 409 1.59 29.81 14.84
CA PRO A 409 0.33 30.20 15.50
C PRO A 409 -0.88 29.32 15.13
N VAL A 410 -0.69 28.20 14.42
CA VAL A 410 -1.72 27.27 13.95
C VAL A 410 -1.95 26.09 14.90
N GLN A 411 -1.00 25.72 15.76
CA GLN A 411 -1.19 24.58 16.66
C GLN A 411 -2.32 24.84 17.66
N LYS A 412 -3.13 23.80 17.88
CA LYS A 412 -4.35 23.88 18.70
C LYS A 412 -4.41 22.72 19.68
N ILE A 413 -4.81 23.07 20.90
CA ILE A 413 -5.31 22.11 21.86
C ILE A 413 -6.84 22.19 21.85
N LEU A 414 -7.48 21.09 21.46
CA LEU A 414 -8.93 20.93 21.38
C LEU A 414 -9.36 19.96 22.47
N LEU A 415 -10.07 20.48 23.47
CA LEU A 415 -10.52 19.71 24.62
C LEU A 415 -12.04 19.83 24.72
N SER A 416 -12.74 18.70 24.81
CA SER A 416 -14.19 18.69 25.03
C SER A 416 -14.60 17.63 26.04
N ASN A 417 -15.53 17.88 26.95
CA ASN A 417 -15.97 16.88 27.92
C ASN A 417 -14.81 16.36 28.78
N ILE A 418 -14.01 17.27 29.35
CA ILE A 418 -12.83 16.90 30.13
C ILE A 418 -12.95 17.28 31.61
N TYR A 419 -12.28 16.51 32.45
CA TYR A 419 -12.00 16.88 33.84
C TYR A 419 -10.49 16.99 34.04
N ALA A 420 -10.03 18.09 34.64
CA ALA A 420 -8.61 18.25 34.96
C ALA A 420 -8.40 18.80 36.38
N GLU A 421 -7.53 18.16 37.16
CA GLU A 421 -7.23 18.51 38.55
C GLU A 421 -5.73 18.47 38.87
N GLY A 422 -5.25 19.45 39.65
CA GLY A 422 -3.93 19.42 40.29
C GLY A 422 -3.53 20.69 41.05
N GLU A 423 -2.24 21.00 41.17
CA GLU A 423 -1.85 22.37 41.56
C GLU A 423 -2.33 23.38 40.53
N ILE A 424 -2.14 23.05 39.24
CA ILE A 424 -2.84 23.68 38.13
C ILE A 424 -3.67 22.61 37.43
N GLY A 425 -4.98 22.80 37.31
CA GLY A 425 -5.84 21.81 36.65
C GLY A 425 -5.47 21.66 35.18
N LEU A 426 -5.51 22.76 34.44
CA LEU A 426 -5.14 22.85 33.03
C LEU A 426 -4.14 24.00 32.84
N ASP A 427 -2.93 23.69 32.41
CA ASP A 427 -1.87 24.66 32.11
C ASP A 427 -1.60 24.67 30.59
N VAL A 428 -1.87 25.81 29.95
CA VAL A 428 -1.72 25.97 28.51
C VAL A 428 -0.83 27.17 28.22
N ARG A 429 0.34 26.91 27.64
CA ARG A 429 1.35 27.93 27.37
C ARG A 429 1.74 27.95 25.91
N TRP A 430 1.63 29.12 25.29
CA TRP A 430 1.97 29.39 23.89
C TRP A 430 1.15 28.61 22.84
N PHE A 431 0.00 28.04 23.23
CA PHE A 431 -0.97 27.39 22.33
C PHE A 431 -2.21 28.25 22.05
N ASN A 432 -3.02 27.86 21.05
CA ASN A 432 -4.43 28.24 21.00
C ASN A 432 -5.28 27.17 21.69
N LEU A 433 -6.12 27.58 22.62
CA LEU A 433 -7.02 26.71 23.36
C LEU A 433 -8.45 26.80 22.83
N GLN A 434 -9.04 25.66 22.48
CA GLN A 434 -10.49 25.51 22.44
C GLN A 434 -10.87 24.52 23.53
N LEU A 435 -11.50 25.03 24.58
CA LEU A 435 -11.99 24.24 25.71
C LEU A 435 -13.50 24.31 25.75
N ASP A 436 -14.14 23.15 25.69
CA ASP A 436 -15.58 23.04 25.69
C ASP A 436 -16.04 21.99 26.70
N ASN A 437 -17.18 22.23 27.35
CA ASN A 437 -17.81 21.28 28.28
C ASN A 437 -16.80 20.67 29.27
N ALA A 438 -16.32 21.44 30.26
CA ALA A 438 -15.23 20.99 31.13
C ALA A 438 -15.45 21.29 32.62
N VAL A 439 -14.79 20.52 33.48
CA VAL A 439 -14.57 20.88 34.89
C VAL A 439 -13.08 20.99 35.12
N VAL A 440 -12.63 22.13 35.64
CA VAL A 440 -11.21 22.35 35.91
C VAL A 440 -11.05 22.83 37.34
N SER A 441 -10.15 22.19 38.09
CA SER A 441 -9.85 22.55 39.48
C SER A 441 -8.35 22.58 39.72
N GLY A 442 -7.88 23.57 40.48
CA GLY A 442 -6.52 23.50 40.99
C GLY A 442 -6.20 24.43 42.14
N SER A 443 -5.32 23.95 43.03
CA SER A 443 -5.01 24.66 44.27
C SER A 443 -4.31 26.02 44.05
N ILE A 444 -3.62 26.18 42.92
CA ILE A 444 -3.07 27.46 42.42
C ILE A 444 -4.03 28.06 41.41
N ALA A 445 -4.36 27.32 40.34
CA ALA A 445 -5.28 27.75 39.31
C ALA A 445 -6.09 26.59 38.73
N GLY A 446 -7.35 26.82 38.37
CA GLY A 446 -8.10 25.91 37.52
C GLY A 446 -7.47 25.90 36.14
N LEU A 447 -7.65 26.98 35.39
CA LEU A 447 -6.99 27.20 34.10
C LEU A 447 -5.87 28.24 34.22
N ASN A 448 -4.65 27.86 33.85
CA ASN A 448 -3.56 28.80 33.64
C ASN A 448 -3.31 28.98 32.13
N VAL A 449 -3.22 30.23 31.69
CA VAL A 449 -2.93 30.57 30.30
C VAL A 449 -1.80 31.58 30.17
N GLU A 450 -0.73 31.20 29.46
CA GLU A 450 0.44 32.05 29.22
C GLU A 450 0.75 32.15 27.73
N GLY A 451 1.17 33.32 27.26
CA GLY A 451 1.64 33.49 25.88
C GLY A 451 0.60 33.22 24.78
N LEU A 452 -0.70 33.27 25.10
CA LEU A 452 -1.76 32.95 24.13
C LEU A 452 -1.79 33.91 22.94
N ASN A 453 -2.05 33.35 21.77
CA ASN A 453 -2.46 34.09 20.58
C ASN A 453 -3.98 34.36 20.61
N VAL A 454 -4.44 35.33 19.81
CA VAL A 454 -5.76 36.03 19.90
C VAL A 454 -7.02 35.19 19.61
N VAL A 455 -6.97 33.85 19.64
CA VAL A 455 -8.05 32.95 19.18
C VAL A 455 -8.37 31.82 20.18
N SER A 456 -8.12 32.01 21.47
CA SER A 456 -8.51 31.02 22.48
C SER A 456 -9.94 31.24 22.97
N GLU A 457 -10.72 30.16 23.00
CA GLU A 457 -12.15 30.14 23.33
C GLU A 457 -12.42 29.11 24.43
N VAL A 458 -13.21 29.51 25.42
CA VAL A 458 -13.67 28.62 26.50
C VAL A 458 -15.19 28.70 26.62
N THR A 459 -15.85 27.55 26.51
CA THR A 459 -17.30 27.39 26.56
C THR A 459 -17.69 26.33 27.59
N ASN A 460 -18.89 26.46 28.15
CA ASN A 460 -19.54 25.45 29.01
C ASN A 460 -18.65 24.87 30.12
N THR A 461 -17.76 25.68 30.70
CA THR A 461 -16.73 25.21 31.63
C THR A 461 -17.02 25.65 33.06
N ILE A 462 -16.79 24.76 34.02
CA ILE A 462 -16.85 25.05 35.46
C ILE A 462 -15.43 25.16 36.01
N PHE A 463 -15.07 26.33 36.52
CA PHE A 463 -13.85 26.54 37.30
C PHE A 463 -14.19 26.39 38.79
N TYR A 464 -13.77 25.26 39.37
CA TYR A 464 -14.27 24.79 40.66
C TYR A 464 -13.20 24.80 41.75
N GLU A 465 -13.54 25.36 42.93
CA GLU A 465 -12.75 25.32 44.18
C GLU A 465 -11.25 25.63 44.01
N SER A 466 -10.91 26.52 43.08
CA SER A 466 -9.54 26.80 42.71
C SER A 466 -8.93 28.00 43.45
N GLY A 467 -7.60 28.10 43.50
CA GLY A 467 -6.93 29.32 43.94
C GLY A 467 -7.36 30.51 43.08
N CYS A 468 -7.02 30.42 41.80
CA CYS A 468 -7.57 31.24 40.73
C CYS A 468 -8.49 30.38 39.86
N GLY A 469 -9.73 30.79 39.56
CA GLY A 469 -10.54 30.05 38.58
C GLY A 469 -9.83 30.01 37.22
N ILE A 470 -9.51 31.21 36.72
CA ILE A 470 -8.64 31.43 35.56
C ILE A 470 -7.49 32.35 35.96
N GLN A 471 -6.27 31.93 35.65
CA GLN A 471 -5.06 32.71 35.77
C GLN A 471 -4.46 32.97 34.39
N GLY A 472 -3.94 34.17 34.17
CA GLY A 472 -3.13 34.45 32.98
C GLY A 472 -2.06 35.51 33.20
N ASP A 473 -1.36 35.88 32.12
CA ASP A 473 -0.36 36.96 32.12
C ASP A 473 -0.82 38.20 31.34
N GLY A 474 -1.99 38.74 31.72
CA GLY A 474 -2.66 39.82 31.00
C GLY A 474 -3.36 39.37 29.72
N ALA A 475 -3.52 38.05 29.54
CA ALA A 475 -4.22 37.45 28.41
C ALA A 475 -5.68 37.93 28.32
N VAL A 476 -6.21 38.00 27.10
CA VAL A 476 -7.63 38.22 26.82
C VAL A 476 -8.20 36.90 26.33
N LEU A 477 -9.19 36.37 27.04
CA LEU A 477 -9.80 35.08 26.74
C LEU A 477 -11.28 35.28 26.46
N ASP A 478 -11.78 34.70 25.37
CA ASP A 478 -13.22 34.64 25.13
C ASP A 478 -13.80 33.49 25.96
N VAL A 479 -14.54 33.84 27.01
CA VAL A 479 -15.14 32.88 27.94
C VAL A 479 -16.65 33.07 27.91
N GLN A 480 -17.37 32.02 27.54
CA GLN A 480 -18.81 32.04 27.36
C GLN A 480 -19.46 30.88 28.11
N TYR A 481 -20.69 31.10 28.60
CA TYR A 481 -21.52 30.09 29.26
C TYR A 481 -20.81 29.29 30.37
N SER A 482 -19.82 29.91 31.02
CA SER A 482 -18.95 29.26 32.00
C SER A 482 -19.19 29.81 33.41
N ASP A 483 -18.92 28.96 34.40
CA ASP A 483 -19.16 29.20 35.81
C ASP A 483 -17.85 29.28 36.61
N GLY A 484 -17.82 30.17 37.60
CA GLY A 484 -16.79 30.18 38.63
C GLY A 484 -17.42 30.02 40.01
N TRP A 485 -17.08 28.92 40.67
CA TRP A 485 -17.63 28.61 41.98
C TRP A 485 -16.60 28.07 42.96
N GLY A 486 -16.68 28.54 44.21
CA GLY A 486 -15.80 28.10 45.29
C GLY A 486 -14.36 28.59 45.17
N ASN A 487 -14.01 29.36 44.15
CA ASN A 487 -12.65 29.86 43.94
C ASN A 487 -12.26 30.90 45.00
N THR A 488 -10.97 30.96 45.35
CA THR A 488 -10.45 32.06 46.18
C THR A 488 -10.55 33.39 45.42
N THR A 489 -10.28 33.37 44.12
CA THR A 489 -10.54 34.47 43.19
C THR A 489 -10.87 33.88 41.82
N ASP A 490 -11.94 34.34 41.17
CA ASP A 490 -12.33 33.76 39.89
C ASP A 490 -11.35 34.11 38.75
N LEU A 491 -10.87 35.35 38.69
CA LEU A 491 -10.01 35.85 37.61
C LEU A 491 -8.74 36.51 38.16
N CYS A 492 -7.58 35.97 37.80
CA CYS A 492 -6.26 36.42 38.25
C CYS A 492 -5.40 36.87 37.07
N ASN A 493 -5.14 38.18 36.98
CA ASN A 493 -4.30 38.76 35.93
C ASN A 493 -4.73 38.35 34.50
N VAL A 494 -6.03 38.21 34.27
CA VAL A 494 -6.63 37.84 32.99
C VAL A 494 -7.83 38.74 32.71
N VAL A 495 -8.09 39.03 31.43
CA VAL A 495 -9.28 39.75 30.97
C VAL A 495 -10.26 38.74 30.39
N ALA A 496 -11.23 38.34 31.21
CA ALA A 496 -12.31 37.42 30.85
C ALA A 496 -13.60 37.81 31.58
N THR A 497 -14.72 37.16 31.27
CA THR A 497 -15.98 37.33 32.02
C THR A 497 -16.65 35.97 32.19
N LEU A 498 -16.95 35.60 33.44
CA LEU A 498 -17.73 34.41 33.72
C LEU A 498 -19.22 34.73 33.63
N THR A 499 -19.99 33.79 33.10
CA THR A 499 -21.44 33.94 32.91
C THR A 499 -22.18 33.67 34.21
N TYR A 500 -21.70 32.69 34.95
CA TYR A 500 -22.33 32.19 36.16
C TYR A 500 -21.39 32.29 37.38
N SER A 501 -22.01 32.28 38.55
CA SER A 501 -21.34 32.06 39.84
C SER A 501 -22.36 31.37 40.73
N ALA A 502 -22.55 30.08 40.47
CA ALA A 502 -23.55 29.24 41.10
C ALA A 502 -22.95 27.90 41.52
N ASP A 503 -23.38 27.39 42.66
CA ASP A 503 -22.98 26.06 43.12
C ASP A 503 -23.34 25.00 42.07
N PRO A 504 -22.37 24.25 41.51
CA PRO A 504 -22.65 23.18 40.56
C PRO A 504 -23.52 22.08 41.16
N GLN A 505 -23.50 21.92 42.48
CA GLN A 505 -24.19 20.86 43.19
C GLN A 505 -23.83 19.46 42.66
N PHE A 506 -22.54 19.21 42.40
CA PHE A 506 -22.07 17.90 41.95
C PHE A 506 -22.61 16.79 42.85
N VAL A 507 -23.02 15.67 42.24
CA VAL A 507 -23.59 14.53 42.96
C VAL A 507 -22.57 13.93 43.94
N GLY A 508 -21.28 13.90 43.58
CA GLY A 508 -20.24 13.34 44.44
C GLY A 508 -18.80 13.74 44.06
N TYR A 509 -18.46 15.02 44.11
CA TYR A 509 -17.09 15.49 43.85
C TYR A 509 -16.02 14.81 44.75
N PRO A 510 -14.86 14.39 44.21
CA PRO A 510 -14.45 14.45 42.80
C PRO A 510 -14.90 13.25 41.94
N ASP A 511 -15.41 12.18 42.57
CA ASP A 511 -15.70 10.90 41.91
C ASP A 511 -16.89 10.95 40.92
N ASP A 512 -17.84 11.86 41.13
CA ASP A 512 -19.05 12.04 40.31
C ASP A 512 -19.34 13.54 40.11
N LEU A 513 -19.00 14.03 38.92
CA LEU A 513 -19.16 15.43 38.52
C LEU A 513 -20.47 15.68 37.76
N THR A 514 -21.42 14.73 37.79
CA THR A 514 -22.76 15.01 37.26
C THR A 514 -23.45 16.09 38.11
N LEU A 515 -24.24 16.95 37.46
CA LEU A 515 -24.94 18.03 38.14
C LEU A 515 -26.13 17.49 38.94
N GLY A 516 -26.24 17.90 40.20
CA GLY A 516 -27.40 17.59 41.02
C GLY A 516 -28.66 18.30 40.50
N ALA A 517 -29.83 17.67 40.68
CA ALA A 517 -31.11 18.15 40.12
C ALA A 517 -31.56 19.57 40.52
N GLY A 518 -30.89 20.21 41.49
CA GLY A 518 -31.15 21.60 41.88
C GLY A 518 -30.18 22.62 41.27
N SER A 519 -29.18 22.16 40.51
CA SER A 519 -28.13 22.99 39.97
C SER A 519 -28.70 24.02 38.99
N ALA A 520 -28.21 25.25 39.09
CA ALA A 520 -28.55 26.31 38.15
C ALA A 520 -27.79 26.19 36.82
N LEU A 521 -26.86 25.23 36.74
CA LEU A 521 -26.01 24.97 35.58
C LEU A 521 -26.62 23.96 34.61
N ILE A 522 -27.75 23.35 34.97
CA ILE A 522 -28.54 22.52 34.07
C ILE A 522 -29.23 23.41 33.01
N ASP A 523 -29.21 23.01 31.74
CA ASP A 523 -29.75 23.73 30.57
C ASP A 523 -29.19 25.15 30.39
N ALA A 524 -27.97 25.40 30.90
CA ALA A 524 -27.39 26.74 31.02
C ALA A 524 -26.22 27.02 30.06
N GLY A 525 -25.70 26.01 29.36
CA GLY A 525 -24.56 26.06 28.44
C GLY A 525 -24.83 26.77 27.10
N ASP A 526 -24.08 26.50 26.05
CA ASP A 526 -24.27 27.16 24.75
C ASP A 526 -25.67 26.83 24.18
N PRO A 527 -26.51 27.82 23.83
CA PRO A 527 -27.84 27.57 23.26
C PRO A 527 -27.83 26.94 21.86
N ASN A 528 -26.67 26.82 21.21
CA ASN A 528 -26.49 26.13 19.94
C ASN A 528 -26.03 24.68 20.10
N GLU A 529 -25.77 24.24 21.33
CA GLU A 529 -25.42 22.87 21.68
C GLU A 529 -26.57 22.22 22.45
N GLU A 530 -26.78 20.93 22.20
CA GLU A 530 -27.84 20.13 22.81
C GLU A 530 -27.23 18.93 23.55
N ASP A 531 -27.80 18.61 24.70
CA ASP A 531 -27.51 17.37 25.43
C ASP A 531 -28.18 16.16 24.76
N PRO A 532 -27.81 14.91 25.12
CA PRO A 532 -28.37 13.70 24.50
C PRO A 532 -29.90 13.56 24.62
N ASP A 533 -30.54 14.25 25.57
CA ASP A 533 -31.99 14.26 25.73
C ASP A 533 -32.70 15.35 24.89
N GLY A 534 -31.93 16.15 24.15
CA GLY A 534 -32.38 17.24 23.28
C GLY A 534 -32.69 18.54 24.02
N SER A 535 -32.33 18.64 25.30
CA SER A 535 -32.33 19.91 26.02
C SER A 535 -31.11 20.76 25.64
N ARG A 536 -31.02 21.98 26.17
CA ARG A 536 -29.86 22.85 25.91
C ARG A 536 -28.68 22.29 26.70
N SER A 537 -27.47 22.36 26.14
CA SER A 537 -26.27 21.87 26.81
C SER A 537 -26.17 22.32 28.29
N ASP A 538 -25.89 21.39 29.19
CA ASP A 538 -25.47 21.65 30.57
C ASP A 538 -24.08 22.32 30.61
N VAL A 539 -23.77 23.08 31.67
CA VAL A 539 -22.40 23.58 31.89
C VAL A 539 -21.61 22.52 32.65
N GLY A 540 -20.46 22.08 32.13
CA GLY A 540 -19.55 21.14 32.79
C GLY A 540 -19.09 19.99 31.89
N ALA A 541 -18.34 19.03 32.47
CA ALA A 541 -17.71 17.92 31.75
C ALA A 541 -18.71 16.93 31.09
N TYR A 542 -19.96 16.94 31.55
CA TYR A 542 -21.04 16.06 31.10
C TYR A 542 -22.12 16.83 30.31
N GLY A 543 -21.83 18.06 29.86
CA GLY A 543 -22.69 18.82 28.94
C GLY A 543 -22.40 18.51 27.46
N GLY A 544 -23.32 18.90 26.58
CA GLY A 544 -23.23 18.73 25.14
C GLY A 544 -23.56 17.32 24.67
N ALA A 545 -23.47 17.10 23.36
CA ALA A 545 -23.91 15.85 22.71
C ALA A 545 -23.16 14.60 23.20
N ASP A 546 -21.95 14.78 23.73
CA ASP A 546 -21.09 13.73 24.24
C ASP A 546 -21.20 13.53 25.77
N GLY A 547 -22.10 14.24 26.45
CA GLY A 547 -22.21 14.33 27.90
C GLY A 547 -22.64 13.07 28.69
N ALA A 548 -22.85 11.94 28.03
CA ALA A 548 -23.31 10.68 28.65
C ALA A 548 -22.23 9.59 28.68
N TRP A 549 -21.00 9.97 29.05
CA TRP A 549 -19.81 9.11 28.98
C TRP A 549 -19.43 8.46 30.32
#